data_AF-A0A7U5MRG9-F1
#
_entry.id   AF-A0A7U5MRG9-F1
#
_cell.length_a   1.000
_cell.length_b   1.000
_cell.length_c   1.000
_cell.angle_alpha   90.00
_cell.angle_beta   90.00
_cell.angle_gamma   90.00
#
_symmetry.space_group_name_H-M   'P 1'
#
loop_
_entity.id
_entity.type
_entity.pdbx_description
1 polymer ?
#
loop_
_entity_poly.entity_id
_entity_poly.type
_entity_poly.pdbx_seq_one_letter_code
_entity_poly.pdbx_strand_id
1 'polypeptide(L)'
;MTASVNIDTINAALTELQHTFDENNERLDRIGAYMDDPVEPSIIVRVKHGKILDFAASNAITALGTKELEEVINSVIFGAFLDWYERVKAP
;
A
#
# COMPACT_ATOMS: atom_id res chain seq x y z
N MET A 1 -21.82 -43.93 5.49
CA MET A 1 -20.63 -43.21 6.04
C MET A 1 -19.95 -42.29 5.02
N THR A 2 -20.49 -42.10 3.80
CA THR A 2 -19.91 -41.24 2.75
C THR A 2 -20.39 -39.78 2.81
N ALA A 3 -21.56 -39.50 3.39
CA ALA A 3 -22.10 -38.15 3.47
C ALA A 3 -21.34 -37.22 4.45
N SER A 4 -20.81 -37.76 5.55
CA SER A 4 -20.04 -36.96 6.53
C SER A 4 -18.68 -36.53 5.97
N VAL A 5 -17.99 -37.43 5.26
CA VAL A 5 -16.70 -37.14 4.60
C VAL A 5 -16.84 -36.00 3.59
N ASN A 6 -17.98 -35.91 2.89
CA ASN A 6 -18.24 -34.83 1.95
C ASN A 6 -18.45 -33.48 2.64
N ILE A 7 -19.16 -33.45 3.77
CA ILE A 7 -19.41 -32.22 4.54
C ILE A 7 -18.11 -31.70 5.16
N ASP A 8 -17.29 -32.57 5.74
CA ASP A 8 -16.01 -32.19 6.34
C ASP A 8 -15.04 -31.63 5.27
N THR A 9 -15.02 -32.22 4.08
CA THR A 9 -14.21 -31.74 2.94
C THR A 9 -14.69 -30.36 2.45
N ILE A 10 -16.00 -30.16 2.35
CA ILE A 10 -16.59 -28.87 1.96
C ILE A 10 -16.25 -27.79 2.99
N ASN A 11 -16.37 -28.11 4.29
CA ASN A 11 -16.03 -27.17 5.36
C ASN A 11 -14.54 -26.80 5.36
N ALA A 12 -13.65 -27.75 5.10
CA ALA A 12 -12.22 -27.49 4.96
C ALA A 12 -11.94 -26.54 3.78
N ALA A 13 -12.52 -26.80 2.60
CA ALA A 13 -12.36 -25.95 1.42
C ALA A 13 -12.91 -24.53 1.63
N LEU A 14 -14.05 -24.39 2.31
CA LEU A 14 -14.63 -23.09 2.66
C LEU A 14 -13.74 -22.32 3.66
N THR A 15 -13.15 -23.02 4.62
CA THR A 15 -12.21 -22.43 5.60
C THR A 15 -10.95 -21.93 4.91
N GLU A 16 -10.38 -22.72 3.99
CA GLU A 16 -9.19 -22.35 3.21
C GLU A 16 -9.47 -21.15 2.30
N LEU A 17 -10.63 -21.11 1.66
CA LEU A 17 -11.09 -19.99 0.85
C LEU A 17 -11.25 -18.72 1.69
N GLN A 18 -11.84 -18.84 2.90
CA GLN A 18 -11.96 -17.71 3.81
C GLN A 18 -10.60 -17.18 4.26
N HIS A 19 -9.66 -18.07 4.61
CA HIS A 19 -8.29 -17.69 4.94
C HIS A 19 -7.61 -16.95 3.79
N THR A 20 -7.78 -17.45 2.56
CA THR A 20 -7.23 -16.82 1.35
C THR A 20 -7.81 -15.42 1.14
N PHE A 21 -9.10 -15.21 1.43
CA PHE A 21 -9.71 -13.89 1.36
C PHE A 21 -9.16 -12.94 2.42
N ASP A 22 -9.00 -13.42 3.65
CA ASP A 22 -8.46 -12.61 4.76
C ASP A 22 -7.01 -12.19 4.48
N GLU A 23 -6.16 -13.12 4.03
CA GLU A 23 -4.78 -12.83 3.63
C GLU A 23 -4.70 -11.83 2.48
N ASN A 24 -5.58 -11.96 1.49
CA ASN A 24 -5.63 -11.02 0.38
C ASN A 24 -6.11 -9.64 0.80
N ASN A 25 -7.09 -9.56 1.70
CA ASN A 25 -7.56 -8.29 2.24
C ASN A 25 -6.47 -7.60 3.06
N GLU A 26 -5.77 -8.34 3.94
CA GLU A 26 -4.66 -7.79 4.71
C GLU A 26 -3.52 -7.31 3.80
N ARG A 27 -3.21 -8.08 2.74
CA ARG A 27 -2.23 -7.68 1.72
C ARG A 27 -2.61 -6.37 1.05
N LEU A 28 -3.88 -6.21 0.64
CA LEU A 28 -4.34 -5.00 -0.04
C LEU A 28 -4.42 -3.79 0.89
N ASP A 29 -4.58 -4.00 2.20
CA ASP A 29 -4.66 -2.95 3.22
C ASP A 29 -3.31 -2.30 3.58
N ARG A 30 -2.20 -2.84 3.04
CA ARG A 30 -0.84 -2.32 3.23
C ARG A 30 -0.73 -0.87 2.73
N ILE A 31 0.10 -0.10 3.44
CA ILE A 31 0.40 1.30 3.13
C ILE A 31 1.78 1.36 2.49
N GLY A 32 1.88 2.03 1.34
CA GLY A 32 3.15 2.48 0.80
C GLY A 32 3.42 3.92 1.23
N ALA A 33 4.69 4.25 1.48
CA ALA A 33 5.08 5.59 1.86
C ALA A 33 6.43 5.96 1.23
N TYR A 34 6.56 7.22 0.82
CA TYR A 34 7.82 7.74 0.32
C TYR A 34 8.00 9.19 0.79
N MET A 35 9.26 9.58 0.93
CA MET A 35 9.67 10.92 1.32
C MET A 35 10.90 11.34 0.51
N ASP A 36 11.03 12.62 0.26
CA ASP A 36 12.12 13.19 -0.54
C ASP A 36 13.49 13.08 0.16
N ASP A 37 13.54 13.34 1.46
CA ASP A 37 14.72 13.20 2.30
C ASP A 37 14.39 12.35 3.55
N PRO A 38 15.14 11.27 3.83
CA PRO A 38 14.86 10.39 4.97
C PRO A 38 15.27 10.97 6.33
N VAL A 39 16.08 12.02 6.35
CA VAL A 39 16.59 12.70 7.56
C VAL A 39 15.74 13.93 7.87
N GLU A 40 15.44 14.74 6.86
CA GLU A 40 14.64 15.96 7.00
C GLU A 40 13.59 16.07 5.89
N PRO A 41 12.51 15.28 5.95
CA PRO A 41 11.53 15.21 4.88
C PRO A 41 10.80 16.54 4.69
N SER A 42 10.86 17.07 3.48
CA SER A 42 10.06 18.23 3.10
C SER A 42 8.67 17.83 2.60
N ILE A 43 8.55 16.64 1.98
CA ILE A 43 7.30 16.08 1.47
C ILE A 43 7.24 14.59 1.79
N ILE A 44 6.11 14.14 2.32
CA ILE A 44 5.80 12.73 2.53
C ILE A 44 4.47 12.42 1.86
N VAL A 45 4.41 11.34 1.07
CA VAL A 45 3.19 10.82 0.48
C VAL A 45 2.95 9.40 0.97
N ARG A 46 1.71 9.11 1.34
CA ARG A 46 1.26 7.76 1.69
C ARG A 46 0.17 7.29 0.75
N VAL A 47 0.25 6.04 0.33
CA VAL A 47 -0.68 5.40 -0.60
C VAL A 47 -1.27 4.16 0.06
N LYS A 48 -2.60 4.02 -0.05
CA LYS A 48 -3.36 2.86 0.41
C LYS A 48 -4.44 2.53 -0.62
N HIS A 49 -4.65 1.25 -0.93
CA HIS A 49 -5.63 0.81 -1.93
C HIS A 49 -5.51 1.51 -3.30
N GLY A 50 -4.28 1.79 -3.75
CA GLY A 50 -4.04 2.47 -5.03
C GLY A 50 -4.50 3.92 -5.05
N LYS A 51 -4.66 4.55 -3.89
CA LYS A 51 -5.04 5.96 -3.74
C LYS A 51 -4.12 6.66 -2.77
N ILE A 52 -3.90 7.95 -2.97
CA ILE A 52 -3.21 8.79 -1.98
C ILE A 52 -4.09 8.83 -0.73
N LEU A 53 -3.53 8.35 0.38
CA LEU A 53 -4.13 8.38 1.70
C LEU A 53 -3.92 9.75 2.33
N ASP A 54 -2.67 10.21 2.34
CA ASP A 54 -2.30 11.52 2.85
C ASP A 54 -1.07 12.09 2.12
N PHE A 55 -0.93 13.41 2.29
CA PHE A 55 0.18 14.22 1.80
C PHE A 55 0.57 15.17 2.92
N ALA A 56 1.82 15.11 3.38
CA ALA A 56 2.35 16.01 4.39
C ALA A 56 3.51 16.81 3.80
N ALA A 57 3.52 18.12 4.06
CA ALA A 57 4.60 19.01 3.64
C ALA A 57 5.09 19.85 4.80
N SER A 58 6.40 20.06 4.86
CA SER A 58 7.05 20.99 5.78
C SER A 58 7.18 22.38 5.14
N ASN A 59 7.51 23.40 5.94
CA ASN A 59 7.71 24.75 5.41
C ASN A 59 8.93 24.88 4.47
N ALA A 60 9.83 23.89 4.44
CA ALA A 60 11.00 23.88 3.57
C ALA A 60 10.61 23.97 2.08
N ILE A 61 9.43 23.47 1.70
CA ILE A 61 8.95 23.50 0.31
C ILE A 61 8.77 24.92 -0.23
N THR A 62 8.57 25.92 0.64
CA THR A 62 8.34 27.31 0.25
C THR A 62 9.60 27.99 -0.29
N ALA A 63 10.76 27.41 -0.03
CA ALA A 63 12.03 27.87 -0.55
C ALA A 63 12.35 27.32 -1.96
N LEU A 64 11.59 26.30 -2.42
CA LEU A 64 11.82 25.64 -3.71
C LEU A 64 11.21 26.46 -4.85
N GLY A 65 11.89 26.46 -5.99
CA GLY A 65 11.31 26.98 -7.22
C GLY A 65 10.16 26.09 -7.71
N THR A 66 9.20 26.64 -8.46
CA THR A 66 8.02 25.89 -8.94
C THR A 66 8.38 24.58 -9.66
N LYS A 67 9.39 24.63 -10.53
CA LYS A 67 9.83 23.45 -11.29
C LYS A 67 10.41 22.36 -10.37
N GLU A 68 11.25 22.76 -9.43
CA GLU A 68 11.87 21.84 -8.46
C GLU A 68 10.81 21.23 -7.55
N LEU A 69 9.84 22.04 -7.10
CA LEU A 69 8.70 21.55 -6.33
C LEU A 69 7.88 20.51 -7.10
N GLU A 70 7.58 20.77 -8.37
CA GLU A 70 6.88 19.80 -9.23
C GLU A 70 7.67 18.49 -9.38
N GLU A 71 8.98 18.56 -9.58
CA GLU A 71 9.86 17.38 -9.69
C GLU A 71 9.87 16.57 -8.39
N VAL A 72 10.01 17.23 -7.23
CA VAL A 72 9.98 16.58 -5.92
C VAL A 72 8.62 15.94 -5.66
N ILE A 73 7.51 16.66 -5.86
CA ILE A 73 6.15 16.13 -5.67
C ILE A 73 5.94 14.90 -6.55
N ASN A 74 6.30 14.97 -7.84
CA ASN A 74 6.13 13.84 -8.75
C ASN A 74 6.96 12.63 -8.32
N SER A 75 8.21 12.85 -7.90
CA SER A 75 9.09 11.80 -7.38
C SER A 75 8.49 11.12 -6.15
N VAL A 76 8.03 11.90 -5.17
CA VAL A 76 7.49 11.35 -3.92
C VAL A 76 6.16 10.62 -4.14
N ILE A 77 5.28 11.15 -5.00
CA ILE A 77 4.04 10.46 -5.38
C ILE A 77 4.37 9.12 -6.03
N PHE A 78 5.22 9.13 -7.06
CA PHE A 78 5.57 7.91 -7.79
C PHE A 78 6.25 6.88 -6.88
N GLY A 79 7.18 7.32 -6.03
CA GLY A 79 7.85 6.48 -5.04
C GLY A 79 6.86 5.84 -4.06
N ALA A 80 5.85 6.58 -3.59
CA ALA A 80 4.85 6.04 -2.68
C ALA A 80 3.95 4.99 -3.34
N PHE A 81 3.60 5.19 -4.62
CA PHE A 81 2.88 4.19 -5.41
C PHE A 81 3.72 2.94 -5.67
N LEU A 82 5.02 3.11 -5.95
CA LEU A 82 5.93 1.99 -6.16
C LEU A 82 6.12 1.18 -4.87
N ASP A 83 6.38 1.83 -3.74
CA ASP A 83 6.50 1.17 -2.43
C ASP A 83 5.19 0.45 -2.05
N TRP A 84 4.03 1.07 -2.30
CA TRP A 84 2.74 0.41 -2.13
C TRP A 84 2.61 -0.82 -3.02
N TYR A 85 2.90 -0.69 -4.32
CA TYR A 85 2.83 -1.79 -5.29
C TYR A 85 3.72 -2.96 -4.88
N GLU A 86 4.95 -2.70 -4.46
CA GLU A 86 5.89 -3.71 -3.98
C GLU A 86 5.40 -4.43 -2.72
N ARG A 87 4.68 -3.71 -1.85
CA ARG A 87 4.05 -4.30 -0.67
C ARG A 87 2.81 -5.09 -1.00
N VAL A 88 2.01 -4.68 -1.98
CA VAL A 88 0.77 -5.38 -2.32
C VAL A 88 0.98 -6.48 -3.35
N LYS A 89 2.01 -6.47 -4.20
CA LYS A 89 2.18 -7.54 -5.19
C LYS A 89 2.31 -8.91 -4.50
N ALA A 90 1.60 -9.91 -5.02
CA ALA A 90 1.74 -11.27 -4.51
C ALA A 90 3.17 -11.77 -4.78
N PRO A 91 3.76 -12.60 -3.88
CA PRO A 91 5.01 -13.29 -4.16
C PRO A 91 4.88 -14.26 -5.34
#